data_AF-A0A8H3HCY3-F1
#
_entry.id   AF-A0A8H3HCY3-F1
#
_cell.length_a   1.000
_cell.length_b   1.000
_cell.length_c   1.000
_cell.angle_alpha   90.00
_cell.angle_beta   90.00
_cell.angle_gamma   90.00
#
_symmetry.space_group_name_H-M   'P 1'
#
loop_
_entity.id
_entity.type
_entity.pdbx_description
1 polymer ?
#
loop_
_entity_poly.entity_id
_entity_poly.type
_entity_poly.pdbx_seq_one_letter_code
_entity_poly.pdbx_strand_id
1 'polypeptide(L)'
;MSINCIVLDSNDTAPPPDLEPANDSSKDLGDNVLRNAGWLCGFRVDSMHEPRTSGRQVASYVDGAAPIIEKAHNVATDITTTDTKRNANYVHCGWSLDAATTISPWTSSRIAATNQPNAVGTWYTRIIKTKRFRVEVLLEDLAPMPEFEAAVEEALRKSTIFEKFQGIYRVLGRWGDVIPLEIEIGSSIALTGGNWGYVHPPEISERKHDSIAWLSTINNVATTITVCEPKRSLNSSANYGICPLLQNTQGADLSLTYDQWVASEAHNTQCQRIVVNKVAPTISLLSGDLQTRLSELYAQRLSYVPPNGVGPIDCEHKTYDDNMHVSRKISSIKIRSSNYIELLSISYSDGVISSSHGGGGHVGTEYEFALVPDGPRVFGGRELVPRVPKEEDVYSEYFGDKGQNGCIFNDRVIIGNSNALYISSIQVWWSDLVYSIQFTYSDHVDGRELNLSTARHGGPGNQYNQFALEDGEYIVTISGRQAVNCITQLCFVTNRGRTSEVFGGGEGQSFSSLAPRDRDGNYFRLQYVCGKSNGTSLTGIMFIWTPCWSGLD
;
A
#
# COMPACT_ATOMS: atom_id res chain seq x y z
N MET A 1 16.13 -56.78 6.00
CA MET A 1 16.80 -57.79 5.14
C MET A 1 16.17 -57.69 3.76
N SER A 2 17.02 -57.75 2.75
CA SER A 2 16.92 -57.16 1.42
C SER A 2 15.70 -57.54 0.58
N ILE A 3 15.23 -56.59 -0.23
CA ILE A 3 14.28 -56.80 -1.32
C ILE A 3 14.94 -56.37 -2.64
N ASN A 4 14.83 -57.26 -3.62
CA ASN A 4 15.23 -57.15 -5.02
C ASN A 4 14.50 -56.04 -5.77
N CYS A 5 15.13 -55.55 -6.86
CA CYS A 5 14.44 -55.38 -8.14
C CYS A 5 15.42 -55.63 -9.30
N ILE A 6 14.98 -56.50 -10.22
CA ILE A 6 15.58 -56.82 -11.52
C ILE A 6 14.73 -56.12 -12.58
N VAL A 7 15.34 -55.49 -13.58
CA VAL A 7 14.84 -55.49 -14.97
C VAL A 7 16.05 -55.63 -15.91
N LEU A 8 16.01 -56.65 -16.77
CA LEU A 8 16.86 -56.86 -17.93
C LEU A 8 16.20 -56.18 -19.14
N ASP A 9 17.00 -55.59 -20.04
CA ASP A 9 17.00 -56.06 -21.43
C ASP A 9 18.25 -55.61 -22.19
N SER A 10 18.81 -56.58 -22.91
CA SER A 10 19.95 -56.51 -23.81
C SER A 10 19.50 -56.20 -25.23
N ASN A 11 20.18 -55.28 -25.91
CA ASN A 11 20.39 -55.37 -27.36
C ASN A 11 21.72 -54.68 -27.72
N ASP A 12 22.68 -55.52 -28.10
CA ASP A 12 23.96 -55.13 -28.69
C ASP A 12 23.74 -54.44 -30.04
N THR A 13 24.09 -53.16 -30.12
CA THR A 13 24.53 -52.53 -31.36
C THR A 13 25.60 -51.50 -31.01
N ALA A 14 26.79 -51.64 -31.61
CA ALA A 14 27.97 -50.86 -31.30
C ALA A 14 27.74 -49.33 -31.45
N PRO A 15 28.23 -48.50 -30.53
CA PRO A 15 28.14 -47.05 -30.66
C PRO A 15 29.15 -46.53 -31.70
N PRO A 16 28.80 -45.49 -32.47
CA PRO A 16 29.76 -44.72 -33.26
C PRO A 16 30.69 -43.93 -32.32
N PRO A 17 31.89 -43.51 -32.79
CA PRO A 17 32.91 -42.90 -31.95
C PRO A 17 32.42 -41.60 -31.30
N ASP A 18 32.78 -41.44 -30.03
CA ASP A 18 32.49 -40.29 -29.17
C ASP A 18 32.79 -38.96 -29.87
N LEU A 19 31.71 -38.26 -30.25
CA LEU A 19 31.75 -36.82 -30.46
C LEU A 19 31.77 -36.18 -29.08
N GLU A 20 32.88 -35.52 -28.73
CA GLU A 20 32.97 -34.71 -27.51
C GLU A 20 31.77 -33.77 -27.41
N PRO A 21 31.06 -33.72 -26.27
CA PRO A 21 29.94 -32.83 -26.11
C PRO A 21 30.46 -31.39 -26.08
N ALA A 22 30.10 -30.61 -27.10
CA ALA A 22 30.16 -29.16 -27.06
C ALA A 22 29.24 -28.65 -25.93
N ASN A 23 29.79 -28.55 -24.71
CA ASN A 23 29.01 -28.44 -23.47
C ASN A 23 28.95 -27.03 -22.86
N ASP A 24 29.23 -25.98 -23.63
CA ASP A 24 29.31 -24.60 -23.10
C ASP A 24 28.07 -23.72 -23.42
N SER A 25 27.23 -24.10 -24.38
CA SER A 25 26.05 -23.31 -24.77
C SER A 25 24.81 -23.52 -23.86
N SER A 26 24.84 -24.54 -23.00
CA SER A 26 23.74 -24.87 -22.10
C SER A 26 23.64 -23.94 -20.88
N LYS A 27 24.74 -23.31 -20.46
CA LYS A 27 24.75 -22.45 -19.27
C LYS A 27 24.09 -21.10 -19.54
N ASP A 28 24.37 -20.49 -20.69
CA ASP A 28 23.83 -19.18 -21.08
C ASP A 28 22.30 -19.17 -21.28
N LEU A 29 21.71 -20.30 -21.66
CA LEU A 29 20.26 -20.37 -21.88
C LEU A 29 19.48 -20.35 -20.55
N GLY A 30 20.04 -20.96 -19.50
CA GLY A 30 19.43 -21.01 -18.18
C GLY A 30 19.31 -19.63 -17.55
N ASP A 31 20.39 -18.85 -17.60
CA ASP A 31 20.46 -17.55 -16.94
C ASP A 31 19.46 -16.54 -17.52
N ASN A 32 19.28 -16.53 -18.83
CA ASN A 32 18.31 -15.65 -19.48
C ASN A 32 16.86 -15.99 -19.10
N VAL A 33 16.52 -17.29 -19.02
CA VAL A 33 15.18 -17.74 -18.63
C VAL A 33 14.91 -17.39 -17.18
N LEU A 34 15.87 -17.64 -16.27
CA LEU A 34 15.75 -17.28 -14.86
C LEU A 34 15.59 -15.77 -14.68
N ARG A 35 16.40 -14.97 -15.38
CA ARG A 35 16.33 -13.50 -15.32
C ARG A 35 14.96 -12.98 -15.79
N ASN A 36 14.44 -13.53 -16.88
CA ASN A 36 13.11 -13.16 -17.39
C ASN A 36 11.99 -13.57 -16.43
N ALA A 37 12.17 -14.64 -15.65
CA ALA A 37 11.22 -15.06 -14.63
C ALA A 37 11.24 -14.17 -13.36
N GLY A 38 12.16 -13.20 -13.28
CA GLY A 38 12.38 -12.38 -12.09
C GLY A 38 13.09 -13.13 -10.97
N TRP A 39 13.85 -14.17 -11.30
CA TRP A 39 14.66 -14.90 -10.32
C TRP A 39 15.71 -13.99 -9.69
N LEU A 40 15.92 -14.11 -8.37
CA LEU A 40 16.75 -13.22 -7.55
C LEU A 40 16.31 -11.74 -7.47
N CYS A 41 15.22 -11.35 -8.12
CA CYS A 41 14.59 -10.04 -7.94
C CYS A 41 13.60 -10.10 -6.78
N GLY A 42 13.47 -9.00 -6.04
CA GLY A 42 12.44 -8.90 -5.00
C GLY A 42 11.06 -8.62 -5.59
N PHE A 43 10.02 -9.02 -4.87
CA PHE A 43 8.62 -8.83 -5.22
C PHE A 43 7.95 -7.93 -4.20
N ARG A 44 7.24 -6.93 -4.70
CA ARG A 44 6.39 -6.08 -3.89
C ARG A 44 5.02 -6.74 -3.72
N VAL A 45 4.63 -6.97 -2.46
CA VAL A 45 3.43 -7.75 -2.10
C VAL A 45 2.46 -6.93 -1.22
N ASP A 46 2.46 -5.61 -1.37
CA ASP A 46 1.59 -4.70 -0.62
C ASP A 46 0.29 -4.31 -1.37
N SER A 47 0.14 -4.72 -2.63
CA SER A 47 -1.04 -4.40 -3.44
C SER A 47 -2.16 -5.42 -3.27
N MET A 48 -3.41 -4.98 -3.43
CA MET A 48 -4.58 -5.84 -3.58
C MET A 48 -4.66 -6.57 -4.92
N HIS A 49 -3.98 -6.08 -5.97
CA HIS A 49 -4.13 -6.60 -7.32
C HIS A 49 -3.17 -7.76 -7.59
N GLU A 50 -1.87 -7.48 -7.68
CA GLU A 50 -0.90 -8.52 -8.01
C GLU A 50 0.46 -8.22 -7.38
N PRO A 51 1.28 -9.26 -7.13
CA PRO A 51 2.70 -9.10 -6.83
C PRO A 51 3.43 -8.43 -7.98
N ARG A 52 4.21 -7.38 -7.67
CA ARG A 52 5.00 -6.68 -8.68
C ARG A 52 6.47 -7.03 -8.53
N THR A 53 7.07 -7.59 -9.58
CA THR A 53 8.52 -7.82 -9.62
C THR A 53 9.26 -6.49 -9.57
N SER A 54 10.29 -6.38 -8.75
CA SER A 54 11.22 -5.25 -8.78
C SER A 54 12.09 -5.34 -10.03
N GLY A 55 12.40 -4.19 -10.63
CA GLY A 55 13.41 -4.09 -11.68
C GLY A 55 14.86 -4.24 -11.16
N ARG A 56 15.04 -4.52 -9.87
CA ARG A 56 16.35 -4.71 -9.24
C ARG A 56 16.49 -6.12 -8.70
N GLN A 57 17.61 -6.74 -9.02
CA GLN A 57 18.08 -7.95 -8.37
C GLN A 57 18.37 -7.61 -6.90
N VAL A 58 17.79 -8.34 -5.94
CA VAL A 58 17.96 -8.06 -4.50
C VAL A 58 18.93 -9.04 -3.84
N ALA A 59 19.21 -10.18 -4.47
CA ALA A 59 20.15 -11.17 -4.00
C ALA A 59 21.09 -11.67 -5.10
N SER A 60 22.23 -12.22 -4.67
CA SER A 60 23.14 -13.03 -5.48
C SER A 60 23.35 -14.39 -4.78
N TYR A 61 23.88 -15.37 -5.51
CA TYR A 61 24.34 -16.60 -4.85
C TYR A 61 25.59 -16.31 -4.01
N VAL A 62 25.73 -17.02 -2.90
CA VAL A 62 26.99 -17.13 -2.16
C VAL A 62 28.01 -17.87 -3.03
N ASP A 63 29.30 -17.56 -2.90
CA ASP A 63 30.37 -18.16 -3.72
C ASP A 63 30.28 -19.69 -3.78
N GLY A 64 30.05 -20.22 -4.99
CA GLY A 64 29.93 -21.66 -5.25
C GLY A 64 28.54 -22.25 -5.09
N ALA A 65 27.56 -21.49 -4.57
CA ALA A 65 26.17 -21.90 -4.51
C ALA A 65 25.49 -21.79 -5.88
N ALA A 66 24.51 -22.66 -6.12
CA ALA A 66 23.75 -22.71 -7.37
C ALA A 66 22.32 -23.19 -7.07
N PRO A 67 21.33 -22.77 -7.86
CA PRO A 67 19.97 -23.23 -7.67
C PRO A 67 19.85 -24.70 -8.10
N ILE A 68 18.97 -25.44 -7.45
CA ILE A 68 18.56 -26.78 -7.88
C ILE A 68 17.54 -26.60 -9.02
N ILE A 69 17.90 -27.05 -10.22
CA ILE A 69 17.04 -26.98 -11.40
C ILE A 69 16.57 -28.38 -11.77
N GLU A 70 15.28 -28.64 -11.56
CA GLU A 70 14.65 -29.90 -11.96
C GLU A 70 13.87 -29.69 -13.26
N LYS A 71 14.20 -30.45 -14.29
CA LYS A 71 13.45 -30.47 -15.54
C LYS A 71 12.21 -31.33 -15.36
N ALA A 72 11.04 -30.76 -15.65
CA ALA A 72 9.75 -31.42 -15.61
C ALA A 72 9.04 -31.21 -16.95
N HIS A 73 8.17 -32.14 -17.33
CA HIS A 73 7.33 -32.03 -18.52
C HIS A 73 5.95 -32.60 -18.20
N ASN A 74 5.31 -32.01 -17.20
CA ASN A 74 4.00 -32.44 -16.77
C ASN A 74 3.00 -31.30 -16.90
N VAL A 75 1.80 -31.67 -17.33
CA VAL A 75 0.63 -30.79 -17.28
C VAL A 75 -0.08 -31.09 -15.96
N ALA A 76 -0.37 -30.04 -15.20
CA ALA A 76 -1.06 -30.13 -13.93
C ALA A 76 -2.25 -29.15 -13.92
N THR A 77 -3.30 -29.53 -13.21
CA THR A 77 -4.42 -28.63 -12.91
C THR A 77 -4.56 -28.57 -11.41
N ASP A 78 -4.40 -27.37 -10.86
CA ASP A 78 -4.56 -27.10 -9.44
C ASP A 78 -5.83 -26.27 -9.23
N ILE A 79 -6.55 -26.53 -8.14
CA ILE A 79 -7.65 -25.68 -7.68
C ILE A 79 -7.37 -25.25 -6.24
N THR A 80 -7.40 -23.96 -5.99
CA THR A 80 -7.12 -23.36 -4.69
C THR A 80 -8.30 -22.51 -4.25
N THR A 81 -8.67 -22.63 -2.98
CA THR A 81 -9.72 -21.84 -2.35
C THR A 81 -9.07 -20.79 -1.43
N THR A 82 -9.52 -19.55 -1.52
CA THR A 82 -9.02 -18.44 -0.67
C THR A 82 -10.17 -17.69 -0.02
N ASP A 83 -9.89 -17.09 1.14
CA ASP A 83 -10.85 -16.40 2.02
C ASP A 83 -10.81 -14.87 1.92
N THR A 84 -9.87 -14.33 1.15
CA THR A 84 -9.72 -12.89 0.91
C THR A 84 -9.45 -12.59 -0.56
N LYS A 85 -9.93 -11.43 -1.02
CA LYS A 85 -9.75 -10.98 -2.41
C LYS A 85 -8.26 -10.83 -2.76
N ARG A 86 -7.43 -10.39 -1.82
CA ARG A 86 -5.97 -10.28 -2.03
C ARG A 86 -5.36 -11.65 -2.33
N ASN A 87 -5.63 -12.65 -1.48
CA ASN A 87 -5.10 -13.99 -1.67
C ASN A 87 -5.61 -14.60 -2.98
N ALA A 88 -6.88 -14.40 -3.33
CA ALA A 88 -7.46 -14.85 -4.59
C ALA A 88 -6.68 -14.32 -5.81
N ASN A 89 -6.37 -13.02 -5.81
CA ASN A 89 -5.63 -12.41 -6.91
C ASN A 89 -4.15 -12.85 -6.95
N TYR A 90 -3.53 -13.11 -5.80
CA TYR A 90 -2.15 -13.58 -5.75
C TYR A 90 -2.04 -15.00 -6.29
N VAL A 91 -2.96 -15.87 -5.87
CA VAL A 91 -3.08 -17.21 -6.41
C VAL A 91 -3.39 -17.17 -7.90
N HIS A 92 -4.23 -16.23 -8.37
CA HIS A 92 -4.46 -16.01 -9.80
C HIS A 92 -3.17 -15.73 -10.58
N CYS A 93 -2.22 -15.02 -9.97
CA CYS A 93 -0.89 -14.74 -10.51
C CYS A 93 0.14 -15.87 -10.25
N GLY A 94 -0.31 -17.06 -9.86
CA GLY A 94 0.53 -18.24 -9.64
C GLY A 94 1.19 -18.31 -8.26
N TRP A 95 0.81 -17.51 -7.27
CA TRP A 95 1.41 -17.61 -5.94
C TRP A 95 0.73 -18.70 -5.11
N SER A 96 1.50 -19.53 -4.43
CA SER A 96 0.95 -20.41 -3.39
C SER A 96 0.35 -19.57 -2.25
N LEU A 97 -0.55 -20.16 -1.48
CA LEU A 97 -1.13 -19.47 -0.32
C LEU A 97 -0.06 -19.13 0.73
N ASP A 98 0.88 -20.04 0.96
CA ASP A 98 2.01 -19.84 1.87
C ASP A 98 2.89 -18.67 1.39
N ALA A 99 3.19 -18.60 0.09
CA ALA A 99 3.95 -17.49 -0.48
C ALA A 99 3.20 -16.16 -0.38
N ALA A 100 1.88 -16.15 -0.64
CA ALA A 100 1.06 -14.94 -0.60
C ALA A 100 0.85 -14.38 0.82
N THR A 101 0.95 -15.23 1.84
CA THR A 101 0.81 -14.89 3.26
C THR A 101 2.14 -14.62 3.94
N THR A 102 3.26 -15.06 3.35
CA THR A 102 4.61 -14.74 3.84
C THR A 102 4.93 -13.26 3.59
N ILE A 103 4.78 -12.43 4.61
CA ILE A 103 5.10 -10.99 4.56
C ILE A 103 5.85 -10.56 5.82
N SER A 104 6.73 -9.56 5.69
CA SER A 104 7.40 -8.97 6.85
C SER A 104 6.46 -8.09 7.67
N PRO A 105 6.78 -7.79 8.95
CA PRO A 105 6.04 -6.78 9.72
C PRO A 105 5.97 -5.43 9.01
N TRP A 106 7.05 -5.01 8.34
CA TRP A 106 7.10 -3.79 7.54
C TRP A 106 6.08 -3.77 6.41
N THR A 107 5.98 -4.86 5.67
CA THR A 107 5.03 -5.02 4.56
C THR A 107 3.59 -5.05 5.07
N SER A 108 3.31 -5.84 6.12
CA SER A 108 2.01 -5.88 6.77
C SER A 108 1.56 -4.49 7.23
N SER A 109 2.48 -3.74 7.82
CA SER A 109 2.18 -2.42 8.33
C SER A 109 1.95 -1.37 7.24
N ARG A 110 2.56 -1.56 6.06
CA ARG A 110 2.29 -0.74 4.87
C ARG A 110 0.94 -1.08 4.27
N ILE A 111 0.59 -2.36 4.16
CA ILE A 111 -0.76 -2.80 3.74
C ILE A 111 -1.82 -2.16 4.65
N ALA A 112 -1.64 -2.27 5.97
CA ALA A 112 -2.55 -1.66 6.96
C ALA A 112 -2.63 -0.13 6.80
N ALA A 113 -1.49 0.55 6.60
CA ALA A 113 -1.46 1.99 6.41
C ALA A 113 -2.20 2.44 5.13
N THR A 114 -2.12 1.66 4.05
CA THR A 114 -2.83 1.98 2.80
C THR A 114 -4.33 1.73 2.86
N ASN A 115 -4.83 1.09 3.92
CA ASN A 115 -6.25 0.80 4.18
C ASN A 115 -7.01 0.26 2.95
N GLN A 116 -6.34 -0.53 2.12
CA GLN A 116 -6.99 -1.06 0.92
C GLN A 116 -8.06 -2.07 1.33
N PRO A 117 -9.31 -1.94 0.85
CA PRO A 117 -10.38 -2.88 1.19
C PRO A 117 -10.01 -4.29 0.75
N ASN A 118 -9.68 -5.17 1.71
CA ASN A 118 -9.50 -6.59 1.48
C ASN A 118 -10.82 -7.31 1.77
N ALA A 119 -11.69 -7.37 0.78
CA ALA A 119 -12.98 -8.04 0.93
C ALA A 119 -12.76 -9.49 1.41
N VAL A 120 -13.54 -9.88 2.42
CA VAL A 120 -13.63 -11.25 2.93
C VAL A 120 -14.76 -11.96 2.19
N GLY A 121 -14.55 -13.23 1.84
CA GLY A 121 -15.43 -14.02 0.99
C GLY A 121 -14.78 -15.33 0.58
N THR A 122 -15.43 -16.13 -0.26
CA THR A 122 -14.83 -17.34 -0.80
C THR A 122 -14.53 -17.14 -2.27
N TRP A 123 -13.29 -17.36 -2.66
CA TRP A 123 -12.85 -17.37 -4.05
C TRP A 123 -12.22 -18.70 -4.38
N TYR A 124 -12.42 -19.13 -5.61
CA TYR A 124 -11.83 -20.32 -6.18
C TYR A 124 -10.96 -19.90 -7.35
N THR A 125 -9.74 -20.44 -7.39
CA THR A 125 -8.81 -20.24 -8.49
C THR A 125 -8.41 -21.59 -9.06
N ARG A 126 -8.64 -21.80 -10.36
CA ARG A 126 -8.11 -22.95 -11.10
C ARG A 126 -6.96 -22.51 -11.97
N ILE A 127 -5.84 -23.23 -11.88
CA ILE A 127 -4.66 -22.99 -12.69
C ILE A 127 -4.36 -24.27 -13.46
N ILE A 128 -4.33 -24.18 -14.78
CA ILE A 128 -3.84 -25.23 -15.67
C ILE A 128 -2.44 -24.80 -16.07
N LYS A 129 -1.44 -25.65 -15.82
CA LYS A 129 -0.04 -25.30 -16.02
C LYS A 129 0.73 -26.41 -16.70
N THR A 130 1.64 -26.02 -17.58
CA THR A 130 2.65 -26.88 -18.20
C THR A 130 4.00 -26.53 -17.58
N LYS A 131 4.51 -27.41 -16.73
CA LYS A 131 5.76 -27.17 -16.00
C LYS A 131 6.93 -27.62 -16.86
N ARG A 132 7.95 -26.76 -17.01
CA ARG A 132 9.22 -27.09 -17.66
C ARG A 132 10.38 -27.21 -16.69
N PHE A 133 10.48 -26.24 -15.79
CA PHE A 133 11.54 -26.19 -14.80
C PHE A 133 10.93 -25.94 -13.44
N ARG A 134 11.47 -26.61 -12.44
CA ARG A 134 11.40 -26.20 -11.05
C ARG A 134 12.75 -25.64 -10.68
N VAL A 135 12.76 -24.49 -10.04
CA VAL A 135 13.97 -23.84 -9.57
C VAL A 135 13.82 -23.62 -8.08
N GLU A 136 14.73 -24.19 -7.30
CA GLU A 136 14.74 -24.10 -5.84
C GLU A 136 16.11 -23.61 -5.37
N VAL A 137 16.12 -22.75 -4.36
CA VAL A 137 17.33 -22.28 -3.69
C VAL A 137 17.06 -22.16 -2.19
N LEU A 138 18.06 -22.50 -1.39
CA LEU A 138 18.01 -22.31 0.04
C LEU A 138 18.29 -20.84 0.37
N LEU A 139 17.72 -20.34 1.48
CA LEU A 139 17.93 -18.94 1.86
C LEU A 139 19.40 -18.68 2.21
N GLU A 140 20.08 -19.67 2.77
CA GLU A 140 21.49 -19.62 3.18
C GLU A 140 22.47 -19.56 2.00
N ASP A 141 22.00 -19.98 0.83
CA ASP A 141 22.75 -19.93 -0.43
C ASP A 141 22.66 -18.56 -1.12
N LEU A 142 21.94 -17.61 -0.52
CA LEU A 142 21.74 -16.26 -1.04
C LEU A 142 22.44 -15.22 -0.16
N ALA A 143 23.08 -14.26 -0.81
CA ALA A 143 23.61 -13.05 -0.20
C ALA A 143 22.81 -11.82 -0.69
N PRO A 144 22.63 -10.78 0.15
CA PRO A 144 21.99 -9.55 -0.30
C PRO A 144 22.90 -8.84 -1.32
N MET A 145 22.30 -8.21 -2.33
CA MET A 145 23.08 -7.32 -3.20
C MET A 145 23.68 -6.16 -2.37
N PRO A 146 24.96 -5.81 -2.56
CA PRO A 146 25.62 -4.76 -1.76
C PRO A 146 24.87 -3.43 -1.78
N GLU A 147 24.25 -3.07 -2.90
CA GLU A 147 23.48 -1.83 -3.04
C GLU A 147 22.12 -1.88 -2.31
N PHE A 148 21.55 -3.07 -2.12
CA PHE A 148 20.36 -3.24 -1.27
C PHE A 148 20.73 -3.03 0.19
N GLU A 149 21.79 -3.69 0.65
CA GLU A 149 22.29 -3.56 2.02
C GLU A 149 22.67 -2.11 2.34
N ALA A 150 23.46 -1.46 1.47
CA ALA A 150 23.85 -0.05 1.62
C ALA A 150 22.64 0.89 1.69
N ALA A 151 21.58 0.63 0.91
CA ALA A 151 20.36 1.43 0.95
C ALA A 151 19.59 1.26 2.28
N VAL A 152 19.55 0.04 2.83
CA VAL A 152 18.99 -0.21 4.17
C VAL A 152 19.81 0.54 5.23
N GLU A 153 21.14 0.45 5.17
CA GLU A 153 21.98 1.17 6.13
C GLU A 153 21.80 2.69 6.05
N GLU A 154 21.75 3.25 4.84
CA GLU A 154 21.54 4.68 4.64
C GLU A 154 20.20 5.15 5.23
N ALA A 155 19.14 4.35 5.05
CA ALA A 155 17.85 4.60 5.66
C ALA A 155 17.94 4.55 7.20
N LEU A 156 18.67 3.59 7.78
CA LEU A 156 18.88 3.50 9.22
C LEU A 156 19.77 4.63 9.79
N ARG A 157 20.61 5.26 8.97
CA ARG A 157 21.46 6.41 9.35
C ARG A 157 20.72 7.76 9.37
N LYS A 158 19.46 7.83 8.90
CA LYS A 158 18.68 9.08 8.94
C LYS A 158 18.52 9.60 10.37
N SER A 159 18.34 10.91 10.50
CA SER A 159 18.49 11.61 11.78
C SER A 159 17.34 11.34 12.75
N THR A 160 16.11 11.24 12.24
CA THR A 160 14.91 11.00 13.05
C THR A 160 14.35 9.60 12.85
N ILE A 161 13.63 9.08 13.86
CA ILE A 161 12.92 7.80 13.77
C ILE A 161 11.98 7.79 12.56
N PHE A 162 11.22 8.86 12.36
CA PHE A 162 10.31 8.99 11.22
C PHE A 162 11.02 8.90 9.87
N GLU A 163 12.13 9.62 9.68
CA GLU A 163 12.92 9.54 8.44
C GLU A 163 13.50 8.14 8.22
N LYS A 164 13.92 7.45 9.29
CA LYS A 164 14.37 6.06 9.20
C LYS A 164 13.25 5.15 8.70
N PHE A 165 12.04 5.27 9.28
CA PHE A 165 10.86 4.52 8.84
C PHE A 165 10.51 4.77 7.36
N GLN A 166 10.44 6.03 6.96
CA GLN A 166 10.18 6.40 5.58
C GLN A 166 11.27 5.88 4.64
N GLY A 167 12.54 5.94 5.07
CA GLY A 167 13.68 5.38 4.36
C GLY A 167 13.49 3.89 4.10
N ILE A 168 13.19 3.11 5.14
CA ILE A 168 12.98 1.65 5.01
C ILE A 168 11.79 1.33 4.08
N TYR A 169 10.69 2.07 4.19
CA TYR A 169 9.57 1.90 3.26
C TYR A 169 9.93 2.19 1.81
N ARG A 170 10.73 3.22 1.54
CA ARG A 170 11.23 3.51 0.18
C ARG A 170 12.15 2.40 -0.32
N VAL A 171 13.02 1.87 0.54
CA VAL A 171 13.92 0.76 0.19
C VAL A 171 13.09 -0.48 -0.19
N LEU A 172 12.19 -0.95 0.67
CA LEU A 172 11.36 -2.12 0.38
C LEU A 172 10.42 -1.90 -0.81
N GLY A 173 9.90 -0.68 -0.98
CA GLY A 173 9.09 -0.33 -2.14
C GLY A 173 9.85 -0.37 -3.46
N ARG A 174 11.18 -0.18 -3.44
CA ARG A 174 12.07 -0.20 -4.62
C ARG A 174 12.65 -1.58 -4.89
N TRP A 175 13.08 -2.29 -3.85
CA TRP A 175 13.78 -3.57 -3.97
C TRP A 175 12.87 -4.79 -3.89
N GLY A 176 11.65 -4.62 -3.35
CA GLY A 176 10.72 -5.70 -3.08
C GLY A 176 10.67 -6.09 -1.61
N ASP A 177 9.55 -6.68 -1.21
CA ASP A 177 9.25 -7.15 0.13
C ASP A 177 9.71 -8.58 0.40
N VAL A 178 9.63 -9.43 -0.64
CA VAL A 178 9.97 -10.85 -0.56
C VAL A 178 10.83 -11.27 -1.76
N ILE A 179 11.59 -12.34 -1.63
CA ILE A 179 12.37 -12.97 -2.71
C ILE A 179 11.88 -14.40 -2.91
N PRO A 180 11.71 -14.89 -4.15
CA PRO A 180 11.36 -16.28 -4.39
C PRO A 180 12.49 -17.22 -4.00
N LEU A 181 12.14 -18.30 -3.30
CA LEU A 181 13.02 -19.43 -3.00
C LEU A 181 12.69 -20.64 -3.84
N GLU A 182 11.44 -20.74 -4.31
CA GLU A 182 11.00 -21.83 -5.17
C GLU A 182 10.01 -21.32 -6.22
N ILE A 183 10.34 -21.50 -7.51
CA ILE A 183 9.46 -21.17 -8.64
C ILE A 183 9.31 -22.32 -9.62
N GLU A 184 8.18 -22.32 -10.32
CA GLU A 184 7.98 -23.12 -11.51
C GLU A 184 7.98 -22.21 -12.74
N ILE A 185 8.65 -22.64 -13.80
CA ILE A 185 8.75 -21.91 -15.07
C ILE A 185 8.12 -22.76 -16.18
N GLY A 186 7.27 -22.14 -17.00
CA GLY A 186 6.49 -22.82 -18.03
C GLY A 186 5.42 -21.94 -18.64
N SER A 187 4.25 -22.51 -18.92
CA SER A 187 3.05 -21.78 -19.37
C SER A 187 1.87 -22.07 -18.43
N SER A 188 0.97 -21.09 -18.25
CA SER A 188 -0.19 -21.27 -17.37
C SER A 188 -1.42 -20.51 -17.82
N ILE A 189 -2.58 -21.05 -17.46
CA ILE A 189 -3.90 -20.44 -17.63
C ILE A 189 -4.57 -20.43 -16.25
N ALA A 190 -4.95 -19.26 -15.76
CA ALA A 190 -5.60 -19.09 -14.47
C ALA A 190 -7.01 -18.53 -14.62
N LEU A 191 -7.95 -19.09 -13.85
CA LEU A 191 -9.36 -18.69 -13.78
C LEU A 191 -9.73 -18.47 -12.32
N THR A 192 -10.19 -17.26 -11.97
CA THR A 192 -10.58 -16.94 -10.60
C THR A 192 -12.00 -16.36 -10.52
N GLY A 193 -12.81 -16.90 -9.62
CA GLY A 193 -14.19 -16.46 -9.41
C GLY A 193 -14.75 -16.78 -8.02
N GLY A 194 -15.84 -16.13 -7.64
CA GLY A 194 -16.50 -16.32 -6.33
C GLY A 194 -17.45 -17.52 -6.24
N ASN A 195 -17.67 -18.24 -7.35
CA ASN A 195 -18.56 -19.39 -7.40
C ASN A 195 -17.82 -20.60 -7.98
N TRP A 196 -17.87 -21.71 -7.25
CA TRP A 196 -17.23 -22.98 -7.59
C TRP A 196 -17.57 -23.46 -9.01
N GLY A 197 -18.83 -23.28 -9.43
CA GLY A 197 -19.31 -23.76 -10.73
C GLY A 197 -18.64 -23.09 -11.94
N TYR A 198 -18.00 -21.94 -11.77
CA TYR A 198 -17.23 -21.29 -12.83
C TYR A 198 -15.82 -21.88 -13.01
N VAL A 199 -15.27 -22.39 -11.91
CA VAL A 199 -13.89 -22.87 -11.84
C VAL A 199 -13.85 -24.38 -12.11
N HIS A 200 -14.94 -25.08 -11.78
CA HIS A 200 -15.16 -26.48 -12.06
C HIS A 200 -16.30 -26.64 -13.09
N PRO A 201 -16.01 -26.53 -14.41
CA PRO A 201 -17.01 -26.83 -15.41
C PRO A 201 -17.50 -28.27 -15.20
N PRO A 202 -18.83 -28.52 -15.28
CA PRO A 202 -19.38 -29.83 -15.03
C PRO A 202 -18.74 -30.86 -15.97
N GLU A 203 -18.43 -32.05 -15.47
CA GLU A 203 -17.89 -33.22 -16.22
C GLU A 203 -18.80 -33.72 -17.36
N ILE A 204 -19.77 -32.91 -17.79
CA ILE A 204 -20.81 -33.26 -18.74
C ILE A 204 -20.22 -33.23 -20.16
N SER A 205 -19.77 -34.42 -20.57
CA SER A 205 -19.32 -34.85 -21.91
C SER A 205 -17.92 -34.40 -22.34
N GLU A 206 -16.96 -35.32 -22.19
CA GLU A 206 -15.54 -35.27 -22.56
C GLU A 206 -15.22 -34.96 -24.05
N ARG A 207 -16.16 -34.42 -24.87
CA ARG A 207 -15.95 -34.35 -26.33
C ARG A 207 -16.22 -33.00 -27.01
N LYS A 208 -16.54 -31.92 -26.29
CA LYS A 208 -16.84 -30.63 -26.96
C LYS A 208 -16.18 -29.38 -26.36
N HIS A 209 -15.30 -29.51 -25.37
CA HIS A 209 -14.66 -28.37 -24.71
C HIS A 209 -13.14 -28.25 -24.94
N ASP A 210 -12.61 -28.86 -26.02
CA ASP A 210 -11.18 -28.83 -26.38
C ASP A 210 -10.68 -27.45 -26.85
N SER A 211 -11.59 -26.48 -26.96
CA SER A 211 -11.28 -25.13 -27.40
C SER A 211 -11.25 -24.16 -26.22
N ILE A 212 -10.11 -23.49 -26.03
CA ILE A 212 -9.91 -22.37 -25.09
C ILE A 212 -10.99 -21.28 -25.28
N ALA A 213 -11.66 -21.23 -26.43
CA ALA A 213 -12.80 -20.35 -26.70
C ALA A 213 -13.98 -20.52 -25.72
N TRP A 214 -14.12 -21.65 -25.01
CA TRP A 214 -15.16 -21.75 -23.97
C TRP A 214 -14.90 -20.76 -22.81
N LEU A 215 -13.64 -20.38 -22.55
CA LEU A 215 -13.30 -19.41 -21.50
C LEU A 215 -13.90 -18.03 -21.77
N SER A 216 -14.11 -17.63 -23.03
CA SER A 216 -14.74 -16.34 -23.35
C SER A 216 -16.25 -16.31 -23.09
N THR A 217 -16.86 -17.46 -22.81
CA THR A 217 -18.30 -17.56 -22.50
C THR A 217 -18.62 -17.40 -21.02
N ILE A 218 -17.60 -17.40 -20.16
CA ILE A 218 -17.77 -17.26 -18.71
C ILE A 218 -17.78 -15.78 -18.33
N ASN A 219 -18.98 -15.20 -18.20
CA ASN A 219 -19.13 -13.86 -17.64
C ASN A 219 -18.77 -13.86 -16.14
N ASN A 220 -18.07 -12.83 -15.68
CA ASN A 220 -17.66 -12.59 -14.27
C ASN A 220 -16.48 -13.41 -13.73
N VAL A 221 -15.58 -13.89 -14.60
CA VAL A 221 -14.32 -14.54 -14.20
C VAL A 221 -13.13 -13.70 -14.66
N ALA A 222 -12.14 -13.52 -13.79
CA ALA A 222 -10.84 -13.02 -14.21
C ALA A 222 -10.08 -14.18 -14.88
N THR A 223 -9.64 -13.96 -16.12
CA THR A 223 -8.90 -14.95 -16.92
C THR A 223 -7.56 -14.35 -17.31
N THR A 224 -6.47 -15.03 -16.93
CA THR A 224 -5.12 -14.68 -17.38
C THR A 224 -4.53 -15.89 -18.11
N ILE A 225 -4.07 -15.65 -19.33
CA ILE A 225 -3.40 -16.65 -20.15
C ILE A 225 -1.96 -16.17 -20.35
N THR A 226 -1.01 -16.95 -19.85
CA THR A 226 0.41 -16.71 -20.05
C THR A 226 0.90 -17.72 -21.09
N VAL A 227 1.06 -17.27 -22.33
CA VAL A 227 1.50 -18.10 -23.47
C VAL A 227 2.92 -17.74 -23.89
N CYS A 228 3.71 -18.76 -24.24
CA CYS A 228 4.92 -18.60 -25.02
C CYS A 228 4.55 -18.33 -26.50
N GLU A 229 4.32 -17.07 -26.91
CA GLU A 229 4.02 -16.78 -28.33
C GLU A 229 5.28 -16.79 -29.19
N PRO A 230 5.45 -17.68 -30.18
CA PRO A 230 6.61 -17.62 -31.08
C PRO A 230 6.68 -16.25 -31.76
N LYS A 231 7.81 -15.55 -31.64
CA LYS A 231 8.06 -14.25 -32.29
C LYS A 231 7.83 -14.37 -33.80
N ARG A 232 6.63 -14.06 -34.29
CA ARG A 232 6.43 -13.63 -35.68
C ARG A 232 6.88 -12.18 -35.75
N SER A 233 7.86 -11.90 -36.60
CA SER A 233 8.38 -10.56 -36.83
C SER A 233 7.29 -9.66 -37.42
N LEU A 234 6.53 -8.99 -36.56
CA LEU A 234 5.84 -7.76 -36.92
C LEU A 234 6.74 -6.59 -36.52
N ASN A 235 7.22 -5.87 -37.53
CA ASN A 235 8.00 -4.67 -37.38
C ASN A 235 7.16 -3.58 -36.69
N SER A 236 7.27 -3.43 -35.37
CA SER A 236 6.95 -2.18 -34.71
C SER A 236 7.86 -2.02 -33.48
N SER A 237 8.62 -0.93 -33.46
CA SER A 237 9.51 -0.57 -32.36
C SER A 237 8.71 0.09 -31.25
N ALA A 238 8.60 -0.56 -30.09
CA ALA A 238 8.36 0.11 -28.83
C ALA A 238 9.04 -0.69 -27.70
N ASN A 239 10.15 -0.17 -27.20
CA ASN A 239 10.79 -0.60 -25.97
C ASN A 239 9.92 -0.17 -24.79
N TYR A 240 9.36 -1.12 -24.04
CA TYR A 240 9.31 -1.21 -22.56
C TYR A 240 8.51 -2.47 -22.20
N GLY A 241 9.17 -3.43 -21.54
CA GLY A 241 8.63 -4.75 -21.20
C GLY A 241 7.61 -4.72 -20.06
N ILE A 242 6.39 -4.28 -20.38
CA ILE A 242 5.18 -4.67 -19.67
C ILE A 242 4.38 -5.50 -20.66
N CYS A 243 4.19 -6.79 -20.40
CA CYS A 243 3.22 -7.59 -21.15
C CYS A 243 1.86 -6.89 -21.01
N PRO A 244 1.22 -6.43 -22.09
CA PRO A 244 -0.16 -5.98 -22.00
C PRO A 244 -0.97 -7.20 -21.57
N LEU A 245 -1.45 -7.17 -20.33
CA LEU A 245 -2.57 -7.99 -19.90
C LEU A 245 -3.65 -7.88 -20.99
N LEU A 246 -4.03 -9.01 -21.57
CA LEU A 246 -5.14 -9.14 -22.51
C LEU A 246 -6.46 -8.88 -21.76
N GLN A 247 -6.66 -7.68 -21.23
CA GLN A 247 -7.93 -7.27 -20.63
C GLN A 247 -8.98 -6.93 -21.69
N ASN A 248 -8.65 -6.92 -22.99
CA ASN A 248 -9.57 -6.48 -24.05
C ASN A 248 -9.48 -7.22 -25.40
N THR A 249 -8.82 -8.37 -25.54
CA THR A 249 -8.98 -9.17 -26.77
C THR A 249 -10.35 -9.86 -26.75
N GLN A 250 -11.31 -9.28 -27.48
CA GLN A 250 -12.53 -9.97 -27.88
C GLN A 250 -12.14 -11.33 -28.49
N GLY A 251 -12.77 -12.41 -28.03
CA GLY A 251 -12.36 -13.81 -28.14
C GLY A 251 -12.26 -14.44 -29.53
N ALA A 252 -11.99 -13.67 -30.59
CA ALA A 252 -11.87 -14.17 -31.95
C ALA A 252 -10.46 -14.68 -32.32
N ASP A 253 -9.40 -14.31 -31.58
CA ASP A 253 -8.01 -14.55 -32.04
C ASP A 253 -7.23 -15.68 -31.32
N LEU A 254 -7.82 -16.31 -30.29
CA LEU A 254 -7.20 -17.45 -29.59
C LEU A 254 -7.76 -18.78 -30.12
N SER A 255 -7.51 -19.08 -31.39
CA SER A 255 -7.88 -20.37 -32.03
C SER A 255 -6.98 -21.55 -31.65
N LEU A 256 -6.18 -21.42 -30.58
CA LEU A 256 -5.32 -22.48 -30.08
C LEU A 256 -6.17 -23.57 -29.41
N THR A 257 -6.09 -24.80 -29.93
CA THR A 257 -6.61 -25.97 -29.20
C THR A 257 -5.72 -26.26 -27.99
N TYR A 258 -6.26 -26.97 -27.00
CA TYR A 258 -5.48 -27.41 -25.84
C TYR A 258 -4.18 -28.12 -26.25
N ASP A 259 -4.28 -29.05 -27.21
CA ASP A 259 -3.13 -29.79 -27.73
C ASP A 259 -2.10 -28.88 -28.43
N GLN A 260 -2.57 -27.85 -29.15
CA GLN A 260 -1.67 -26.88 -29.77
C GLN A 260 -0.97 -25.99 -28.74
N TRP A 261 -1.65 -25.63 -27.64
CA TRP A 261 -1.02 -24.90 -26.54
C TRP A 261 0.05 -25.74 -25.87
N VAL A 262 -0.25 -27.00 -25.53
CA VAL A 262 0.72 -27.96 -24.98
C VAL A 262 1.86 -28.24 -25.97
N ALA A 263 1.59 -28.30 -27.28
CA ALA A 263 2.61 -28.55 -28.30
C ALA A 263 3.46 -27.32 -28.67
N SER A 264 2.95 -26.10 -28.48
CA SER A 264 3.70 -24.85 -28.72
C SER A 264 4.91 -24.68 -27.78
N GLU A 265 5.03 -25.57 -26.80
CA GLU A 265 6.10 -25.60 -25.83
C GLU A 265 7.49 -26.02 -26.36
N ALA A 266 7.64 -26.30 -27.66
CA ALA A 266 8.94 -26.72 -28.20
C ALA A 266 10.04 -25.62 -28.17
N HIS A 267 9.69 -24.36 -27.91
CA HIS A 267 10.66 -23.25 -27.91
C HIS A 267 11.00 -22.78 -26.49
N ASN A 268 12.27 -22.94 -26.07
CA ASN A 268 12.75 -22.65 -24.71
C ASN A 268 12.90 -21.16 -24.38
N THR A 269 12.86 -20.27 -25.36
CA THR A 269 13.24 -18.85 -25.17
C THR A 269 12.16 -18.00 -24.51
N GLN A 270 10.99 -18.56 -24.18
CA GLN A 270 9.81 -17.79 -23.74
C GLN A 270 9.16 -18.29 -22.46
N CYS A 271 9.77 -19.25 -21.78
CA CYS A 271 9.25 -19.74 -20.51
C CYS A 271 9.19 -18.58 -19.50
N GLN A 272 8.03 -18.43 -18.85
CA GLN A 272 7.82 -17.43 -17.82
C GLN A 272 7.58 -18.11 -16.48
N ARG A 273 7.69 -17.34 -15.41
CA ARG A 273 7.28 -17.79 -14.07
C ARG A 273 5.78 -18.07 -14.07
N ILE A 274 5.41 -19.30 -13.76
CA ILE A 274 4.01 -19.74 -13.69
C ILE A 274 3.56 -19.96 -12.25
N VAL A 275 4.47 -20.34 -11.35
CA VAL A 275 4.15 -20.56 -9.94
C VAL A 275 5.28 -20.05 -9.04
N VAL A 276 4.91 -19.45 -7.90
CA VAL A 276 5.79 -19.12 -6.77
C VAL A 276 5.35 -19.96 -5.57
N ASN A 277 6.11 -21.00 -5.25
CA ASN A 277 5.76 -21.94 -4.19
C ASN A 277 6.22 -21.44 -2.81
N LYS A 278 7.44 -20.88 -2.75
CA LYS A 278 8.06 -20.42 -1.50
C LYS A 278 8.75 -19.08 -1.71
N VAL A 279 8.69 -18.24 -0.69
CA VAL A 279 9.38 -16.96 -0.63
C VAL A 279 9.97 -16.74 0.76
N ALA A 280 10.94 -15.83 0.86
CA ALA A 280 11.39 -15.28 2.13
C ALA A 280 11.28 -13.75 2.11
N PRO A 281 11.05 -13.08 3.25
CA PRO A 281 11.17 -11.63 3.33
C PRO A 281 12.57 -11.18 2.89
N THR A 282 12.69 -10.15 2.04
CA THR A 282 13.99 -9.67 1.53
C THR A 282 14.91 -9.21 2.66
N ILE A 283 14.35 -8.70 3.76
CA ILE A 283 15.10 -8.32 4.96
C ILE A 283 15.81 -9.50 5.63
N SER A 284 15.38 -10.75 5.38
CA SER A 284 16.02 -11.96 5.94
C SER A 284 17.37 -12.26 5.28
N LEU A 285 17.67 -11.64 4.13
CA LEU A 285 18.98 -11.72 3.47
C LEU A 285 20.04 -10.86 4.18
N LEU A 286 19.63 -9.88 4.99
CA LEU A 286 20.56 -8.93 5.61
C LEU A 286 21.36 -9.59 6.74
N SER A 287 22.48 -8.98 7.11
CA SER A 287 23.23 -9.41 8.29
C SER A 287 22.39 -9.36 9.58
N GLY A 288 22.72 -10.20 10.56
CA GLY A 288 22.01 -10.27 11.84
C GLY A 288 21.93 -8.92 12.56
N ASP A 289 22.97 -8.09 12.47
CA ASP A 289 22.96 -6.72 13.03
C ASP A 289 21.87 -5.85 12.40
N LEU A 290 21.79 -5.83 11.07
CA LEU A 290 20.78 -5.04 10.36
C LEU A 290 19.37 -5.56 10.62
N GLN A 291 19.17 -6.88 10.68
CA GLN A 291 17.87 -7.46 11.03
C GLN A 291 17.43 -7.05 12.45
N THR A 292 18.35 -7.07 13.42
CA THR A 292 18.08 -6.60 14.79
C THR A 292 17.72 -5.13 14.80
N ARG A 293 18.50 -4.26 14.15
CA ARG A 293 18.24 -2.81 14.10
C ARG A 293 16.92 -2.48 13.40
N LEU A 294 16.54 -3.22 12.35
CA LEU A 294 15.24 -3.10 11.72
C LEU A 294 14.11 -3.51 12.67
N SER A 295 14.30 -4.59 13.43
CA SER A 295 13.32 -5.07 14.40
C SER A 295 13.12 -4.07 15.54
N GLU A 296 14.22 -3.52 16.08
CA GLU A 296 14.20 -2.46 17.10
C GLU A 296 13.52 -1.19 16.58
N LEU A 297 13.88 -0.75 15.36
CA LEU A 297 13.23 0.39 14.73
C LEU A 297 11.73 0.12 14.60
N TYR A 298 11.33 -1.04 14.09
CA TYR A 298 9.92 -1.42 13.94
C TYR A 298 9.18 -1.40 15.28
N ALA A 299 9.77 -1.89 16.36
CA ALA A 299 9.21 -1.84 17.71
C ALA A 299 8.98 -0.39 18.19
N GLN A 300 9.89 0.54 17.86
CA GLN A 300 9.74 1.96 18.20
C GLN A 300 8.52 2.63 17.53
N ARG A 301 7.97 2.04 16.45
CA ARG A 301 6.74 2.55 15.82
C ARG A 301 5.56 2.57 16.77
N LEU A 302 5.45 1.52 17.58
CA LEU A 302 4.29 1.29 18.46
C LEU A 302 4.30 2.28 19.64
N SER A 303 5.45 2.90 19.90
CA SER A 303 5.64 3.98 20.88
C SER A 303 5.75 5.39 20.28
N TYR A 304 5.74 5.56 18.95
CA TYR A 304 6.07 6.85 18.34
C TYR A 304 4.88 7.82 18.36
N VAL A 305 4.86 8.68 19.38
CA VAL A 305 4.21 9.99 19.34
C VAL A 305 5.20 10.95 18.67
N PRO A 306 4.84 11.67 17.60
CA PRO A 306 5.79 12.56 16.91
C PRO A 306 6.35 13.62 17.87
N PRO A 307 7.68 13.69 18.08
CA PRO A 307 8.29 14.64 19.01
C PRO A 307 8.32 16.08 18.49
N ASN A 308 8.00 16.32 17.21
CA ASN A 308 8.17 17.65 16.60
C ASN A 308 6.87 18.48 16.52
N GLY A 309 5.76 18.04 17.14
CA GLY A 309 4.52 18.82 17.23
C GLY A 309 4.03 19.08 18.66
N VAL A 310 4.66 18.45 19.65
CA VAL A 310 4.38 18.63 21.07
C VAL A 310 5.73 19.03 21.67
N GLY A 311 5.83 20.23 22.25
CA GLY A 311 7.05 20.66 22.95
C GLY A 311 7.52 19.64 23.99
N PRO A 312 8.73 19.79 24.56
CA PRO A 312 9.30 18.81 25.50
C PRO A 312 8.21 18.38 26.49
N ILE A 313 7.74 17.14 26.35
CA ILE A 313 6.70 16.59 27.22
C ILE A 313 7.40 16.30 28.52
N ASP A 314 7.45 17.30 29.38
CA ASP A 314 8.06 17.22 30.70
C ASP A 314 7.12 16.55 31.70
N CYS A 315 6.36 15.54 31.26
CA CYS A 315 5.35 14.91 32.09
C CYS A 315 5.32 13.39 31.91
N GLU A 316 5.16 12.73 33.05
CA GLU A 316 5.13 11.29 33.38
C GLU A 316 4.04 10.49 32.64
N HIS A 317 3.80 10.76 31.35
CA HIS A 317 2.78 10.09 30.57
C HIS A 317 3.27 8.71 30.14
N LYS A 318 2.55 7.68 30.60
CA LYS A 318 2.72 6.30 30.13
C LYS A 318 1.99 6.12 28.80
N THR A 319 2.71 5.65 27.79
CA THR A 319 2.09 5.10 26.59
C THR A 319 1.58 3.71 26.93
N TYR A 320 0.33 3.45 26.59
CA TYR A 320 -0.27 2.15 26.79
C TYR A 320 -0.48 1.54 25.41
N ASP A 321 0.14 0.38 25.17
CA ASP A 321 -0.11 -0.43 23.99
C ASP A 321 -0.71 -1.76 24.43
N ASP A 322 -1.75 -2.21 23.73
CA ASP A 322 -2.41 -3.49 23.97
C ASP A 322 -1.81 -4.60 23.09
N ASN A 323 -0.52 -4.52 22.79
CA ASN A 323 0.11 -5.46 21.85
C ASN A 323 0.01 -6.91 22.34
N MET A 324 0.00 -7.13 23.66
CA MET A 324 -0.20 -8.45 24.26
C MET A 324 -1.60 -9.06 23.99
N HIS A 325 -2.51 -8.26 23.41
CA HIS A 325 -3.87 -8.67 23.05
C HIS A 325 -4.13 -8.65 21.53
N VAL A 326 -3.10 -8.49 20.69
CA VAL A 326 -3.24 -8.33 19.23
C VAL A 326 -3.98 -9.48 18.53
N SER A 327 -3.89 -10.70 19.05
CA SER A 327 -4.58 -11.89 18.49
C SER A 327 -6.01 -12.07 18.99
N ARG A 328 -6.46 -11.25 19.94
CA ARG A 328 -7.75 -11.43 20.61
C ARG A 328 -8.85 -10.65 19.89
N LYS A 329 -9.99 -11.29 19.65
CA LYS A 329 -11.17 -10.63 19.06
C LYS A 329 -11.81 -9.73 20.12
N ILE A 330 -11.96 -8.44 19.82
CA ILE A 330 -12.60 -7.45 20.70
C ILE A 330 -14.11 -7.76 20.80
N SER A 331 -14.65 -7.73 22.01
CA SER A 331 -16.08 -7.93 22.32
C SER A 331 -16.79 -6.64 22.69
N SER A 332 -16.13 -5.71 23.40
CA SER A 332 -16.66 -4.38 23.65
C SER A 332 -15.57 -3.36 23.85
N ILE A 333 -15.88 -2.09 23.58
CA ILE A 333 -15.02 -0.95 23.91
C ILE A 333 -15.79 -0.08 24.88
N LYS A 334 -15.17 0.27 25.99
CA LYS A 334 -15.72 1.15 27.01
C LYS A 334 -14.90 2.43 27.07
N ILE A 335 -15.58 3.56 26.92
CA ILE A 335 -14.99 4.88 27.04
C ILE A 335 -15.66 5.57 28.23
N ARG A 336 -14.87 5.88 29.26
CA ARG A 336 -15.31 6.76 30.34
C ARG A 336 -14.86 8.17 30.02
N SER A 337 -15.81 9.08 29.93
CA SER A 337 -15.51 10.49 29.69
C SER A 337 -16.19 11.40 30.69
N SER A 338 -15.44 12.39 31.16
CA SER A 338 -15.91 13.55 31.90
C SER A 338 -15.83 14.76 30.96
N ASN A 339 -15.11 15.82 31.36
CA ASN A 339 -14.65 16.88 30.48
C ASN A 339 -13.50 16.42 29.55
N TYR A 340 -12.92 15.24 29.82
CA TYR A 340 -11.88 14.57 29.04
C TYR A 340 -12.18 13.06 28.93
N ILE A 341 -11.43 12.32 28.12
CA ILE A 341 -11.45 10.85 28.17
C ILE A 341 -10.59 10.41 29.37
N GLU A 342 -11.24 9.83 30.39
CA GLU A 342 -10.62 9.42 31.65
C GLU A 342 -10.05 8.00 31.54
N LEU A 343 -10.79 7.12 30.86
CA LEU A 343 -10.44 5.71 30.70
C LEU A 343 -10.95 5.20 29.36
N LEU A 344 -10.07 4.56 28.61
CA LEU A 344 -10.42 3.66 27.52
C LEU A 344 -10.11 2.24 27.97
N SER A 345 -11.12 1.36 27.88
CA SER A 345 -10.94 -0.07 28.13
C SER A 345 -11.53 -0.90 27.01
N ILE A 346 -10.85 -2.00 26.71
CA ILE A 346 -11.17 -2.89 25.61
C ILE A 346 -11.41 -4.28 26.20
N SER A 347 -12.63 -4.77 26.09
CA SER A 347 -12.97 -6.15 26.44
C SER A 347 -12.77 -7.03 25.22
N TYR A 348 -12.19 -8.20 25.44
CA TYR A 348 -11.99 -9.23 24.42
C TYR A 348 -13.00 -10.36 24.63
N SER A 349 -13.24 -11.12 23.57
CA SER A 349 -14.21 -12.23 23.52
C SER A 349 -13.82 -13.40 24.42
N ASP A 350 -12.56 -13.51 24.80
CA ASP A 350 -12.05 -14.46 25.79
C ASP A 350 -12.23 -13.97 27.25
N GLY A 351 -12.88 -12.82 27.45
CA GLY A 351 -13.15 -12.22 28.74
C GLY A 351 -12.00 -11.37 29.31
N VAL A 352 -10.87 -11.28 28.62
CA VAL A 352 -9.79 -10.38 29.03
C VAL A 352 -10.18 -8.93 28.78
N ILE A 353 -9.77 -8.04 29.67
CA ILE A 353 -10.03 -6.61 29.58
C ILE A 353 -8.69 -5.90 29.63
N SER A 354 -8.38 -5.11 28.62
CA SER A 354 -7.35 -4.08 28.76
C SER A 354 -8.00 -2.82 29.31
N SER A 355 -7.58 -2.38 30.48
CA SER A 355 -8.03 -1.11 31.08
C SER A 355 -6.85 -0.16 31.31
N SER A 356 -5.77 -0.34 30.55
CA SER A 356 -4.52 0.36 30.77
C SER A 356 -4.57 1.81 30.29
N HIS A 357 -5.53 2.20 29.46
CA HIS A 357 -5.54 3.49 28.78
C HIS A 357 -6.28 4.57 29.55
N GLY A 358 -5.81 4.94 30.74
CA GLY A 358 -6.42 6.01 31.54
C GLY A 358 -5.84 6.21 32.93
N GLY A 359 -6.14 7.35 33.54
CA GLY A 359 -5.86 7.60 34.96
C GLY A 359 -6.91 6.91 35.84
N GLY A 360 -6.57 6.58 37.10
CA GLY A 360 -7.48 5.93 38.05
C GLY A 360 -8.71 6.75 38.50
N GLY A 361 -9.16 7.71 37.69
CA GLY A 361 -10.32 8.55 37.94
C GLY A 361 -11.61 7.72 38.00
N HIS A 362 -12.33 7.86 39.11
CA HIS A 362 -13.64 7.24 39.31
C HIS A 362 -14.81 8.16 38.91
N VAL A 363 -14.53 9.27 38.21
CA VAL A 363 -15.52 10.30 37.85
C VAL A 363 -15.70 10.32 36.33
N GLY A 364 -16.95 10.42 35.85
CA GLY A 364 -17.28 10.49 34.43
C GLY A 364 -18.40 9.54 34.01
N THR A 365 -18.99 9.79 32.85
CA THR A 365 -20.01 8.92 32.25
C THR A 365 -19.31 7.82 31.46
N GLU A 366 -19.71 6.57 31.70
CA GLU A 366 -19.20 5.41 30.95
C GLU A 366 -20.11 5.10 29.76
N TYR A 367 -19.51 4.96 28.59
CA TYR A 367 -20.16 4.57 27.35
C TYR A 367 -19.59 3.23 26.90
N GLU A 368 -20.45 2.23 26.73
CA GLU A 368 -20.06 0.91 26.24
C GLU A 368 -20.56 0.68 24.82
N PHE A 369 -19.64 0.24 23.96
CA PHE A 369 -19.87 -0.14 22.58
C PHE A 369 -19.65 -1.65 22.45
N ALA A 370 -20.72 -2.42 22.57
CA ALA A 370 -20.68 -3.87 22.37
C ALA A 370 -20.56 -4.19 20.87
N LEU A 371 -19.56 -5.00 20.52
CA LEU A 371 -19.36 -5.52 19.17
C LEU A 371 -20.08 -6.88 19.08
N VAL A 372 -21.29 -6.85 18.51
CA VAL A 372 -22.13 -8.06 18.40
C VAL A 372 -21.41 -9.10 17.52
N PRO A 373 -21.36 -10.38 17.94
CA PRO A 373 -20.61 -11.40 17.20
C PRO A 373 -21.11 -11.64 15.77
N ASP A 374 -22.39 -11.37 15.46
CA ASP A 374 -23.03 -11.75 14.19
C ASP A 374 -24.18 -10.78 13.75
N GLY A 375 -23.85 -9.65 13.10
CA GLY A 375 -24.77 -8.82 12.26
C GLY A 375 -25.96 -8.11 12.95
N PRO A 376 -26.60 -7.05 12.36
CA PRO A 376 -26.74 -6.76 10.93
C PRO A 376 -26.03 -5.46 10.47
N ARG A 377 -25.91 -5.33 9.15
CA ARG A 377 -25.55 -4.09 8.44
C ARG A 377 -26.56 -2.97 8.76
N VAL A 378 -26.09 -1.71 8.59
CA VAL A 378 -26.78 -0.41 8.71
C VAL A 378 -26.62 0.18 10.12
N PHE A 379 -25.87 1.28 10.33
CA PHE A 379 -26.17 2.64 9.84
C PHE A 379 -24.93 3.45 9.41
N GLY A 380 -25.10 4.17 8.29
CA GLY A 380 -24.51 5.50 8.08
C GLY A 380 -23.02 5.54 7.79
N GLY A 381 -22.65 5.28 6.53
CA GLY A 381 -21.32 5.57 6.01
C GLY A 381 -20.97 7.05 6.17
N ARG A 382 -20.25 7.36 7.25
CA ARG A 382 -19.15 8.32 7.15
C ARG A 382 -17.93 7.45 6.88
N GLU A 383 -17.57 7.43 5.61
CA GLU A 383 -16.27 7.06 5.09
C GLU A 383 -15.20 7.35 6.16
N LEU A 384 -14.58 6.27 6.68
CA LEU A 384 -13.47 6.40 7.61
C LEU A 384 -12.39 7.20 6.89
N VAL A 385 -12.30 8.49 7.24
CA VAL A 385 -11.35 9.44 6.67
C VAL A 385 -9.99 8.73 6.57
N PRO A 386 -9.40 8.59 5.38
CA PRO A 386 -8.09 8.02 5.23
C PRO A 386 -7.13 8.80 6.13
N ARG A 387 -6.63 8.16 7.20
CA ARG A 387 -5.78 8.83 8.20
C ARG A 387 -4.42 9.23 7.63
N VAL A 388 -4.01 8.71 6.48
CA VAL A 388 -2.69 8.94 5.88
C VAL A 388 -2.72 10.17 4.98
N PRO A 389 -1.95 11.24 5.29
CA PRO A 389 -1.79 12.42 4.42
C PRO A 389 -1.63 12.05 2.95
N LYS A 390 -2.14 12.88 2.04
CA LYS A 390 -1.82 12.67 0.62
C LYS A 390 -0.29 12.79 0.48
N GLU A 391 0.31 11.89 -0.28
CA GLU A 391 1.78 11.83 -0.43
C GLU A 391 2.38 13.14 -0.97
N GLU A 392 1.56 13.97 -1.61
CA GLU A 392 1.89 15.24 -2.24
C GLU A 392 1.54 16.49 -1.43
N ASP A 393 0.91 16.34 -0.25
CA ASP A 393 0.61 17.48 0.62
C ASP A 393 1.93 18.07 1.17
N VAL A 394 2.08 19.40 1.06
CA VAL A 394 3.20 20.15 1.65
C VAL A 394 2.69 20.97 2.83
N TYR A 395 3.38 20.85 3.96
CA TYR A 395 3.02 21.52 5.21
C TYR A 395 3.83 22.81 5.37
N SER A 396 3.17 23.90 5.76
CA SER A 396 3.89 25.08 6.24
C SER A 396 4.55 24.80 7.59
N GLU A 397 5.35 25.76 8.08
CA GLU A 397 5.67 25.83 9.49
C GLU A 397 4.39 26.01 10.34
N TYR A 398 4.47 25.63 11.61
CA TYR A 398 3.41 25.91 12.57
C TYR A 398 3.61 27.31 13.16
N PHE A 399 2.58 28.16 13.04
CA PHE A 399 2.55 29.51 13.58
C PHE A 399 1.66 29.56 14.82
N GLY A 400 2.09 30.26 15.88
CA GLY A 400 1.35 30.46 17.13
C GLY A 400 1.91 29.66 18.32
N ASP A 401 1.04 29.32 19.26
CA ASP A 401 1.42 28.70 20.53
C ASP A 401 1.99 27.28 20.36
N LYS A 402 3.28 27.14 20.66
CA LYS A 402 3.98 25.86 20.71
C LYS A 402 3.71 25.07 22.01
N GLY A 403 3.11 25.72 23.01
CA GLY A 403 2.70 25.13 24.26
C GLY A 403 1.42 24.29 24.15
N GLN A 404 0.80 24.05 25.30
CA GLN A 404 -0.42 23.23 25.43
C GLN A 404 -1.70 24.09 25.44
N ASN A 405 -1.67 25.36 25.02
CA ASN A 405 -2.84 26.24 25.07
C ASN A 405 -3.79 25.94 23.88
N GLY A 406 -4.92 25.32 24.20
CA GLY A 406 -6.04 25.13 23.28
C GLY A 406 -6.25 23.71 22.78
N CYS A 407 -7.40 23.49 22.16
CA CYS A 407 -7.78 22.24 21.54
C CYS A 407 -7.27 22.19 20.09
N ILE A 408 -6.75 21.03 19.69
CA ILE A 408 -6.30 20.80 18.32
C ILE A 408 -7.53 20.67 17.41
N PHE A 409 -7.48 21.30 16.24
CA PHE A 409 -8.43 21.08 15.16
C PHE A 409 -7.73 20.68 13.87
N ASN A 410 -8.43 19.95 13.02
CA ASN A 410 -7.92 19.54 11.71
C ASN A 410 -9.07 19.45 10.71
N ASP A 411 -9.10 20.36 9.73
CA ASP A 411 -10.16 20.39 8.72
C ASP A 411 -10.10 19.22 7.75
N ARG A 412 -9.01 18.46 7.77
CA ARG A 412 -8.89 17.22 6.99
C ARG A 412 -9.99 16.22 7.29
N VAL A 413 -10.54 16.23 8.50
CA VAL A 413 -11.65 15.36 8.89
C VAL A 413 -12.90 15.62 8.04
N ILE A 414 -13.02 16.82 7.44
CA ILE A 414 -14.12 17.20 6.56
C ILE A 414 -13.78 16.90 5.10
N ILE A 415 -12.57 17.24 4.65
CA ILE A 415 -12.21 17.09 3.22
C ILE A 415 -11.72 15.68 2.83
N GLY A 416 -11.28 14.89 3.81
CA GLY A 416 -10.66 13.58 3.60
C GLY A 416 -9.46 13.62 2.66
N ASN A 417 -9.51 12.78 1.63
CA ASN A 417 -8.53 12.75 0.53
C ASN A 417 -9.11 13.30 -0.78
N SER A 418 -10.21 14.05 -0.74
CA SER A 418 -10.80 14.59 -1.96
C SER A 418 -9.86 15.60 -2.64
N ASN A 419 -9.61 15.43 -3.94
CA ASN A 419 -8.98 16.44 -4.79
C ASN A 419 -10.01 17.39 -5.41
N ALA A 420 -11.30 17.08 -5.29
CA ALA A 420 -12.38 17.89 -5.85
C ALA A 420 -12.79 19.05 -4.92
N LEU A 421 -12.69 18.85 -3.60
CA LEU A 421 -13.01 19.89 -2.62
C LEU A 421 -11.95 21.01 -2.64
N TYR A 422 -12.41 22.26 -2.69
CA TYR A 422 -11.57 23.46 -2.56
C TYR A 422 -12.23 24.47 -1.62
N ILE A 423 -11.41 25.36 -1.04
CA ILE A 423 -11.93 26.45 -0.19
C ILE A 423 -12.64 27.46 -1.08
N SER A 424 -13.91 27.73 -0.82
CA SER A 424 -14.69 28.75 -1.53
C SER A 424 -14.87 30.02 -0.70
N SER A 425 -14.76 29.94 0.62
CA SER A 425 -14.89 31.10 1.50
C SER A 425 -14.15 30.92 2.82
N ILE A 426 -13.62 32.03 3.33
CA ILE A 426 -12.98 32.12 4.64
C ILE A 426 -13.71 33.17 5.47
N GLN A 427 -14.17 32.79 6.66
CA GLN A 427 -14.74 33.71 7.63
C GLN A 427 -13.78 33.88 8.80
N VAL A 428 -13.47 35.12 9.14
CA VAL A 428 -12.55 35.45 10.23
C VAL A 428 -13.23 36.37 11.22
N TRP A 429 -13.26 35.98 12.49
CA TRP A 429 -13.72 36.81 13.60
C TRP A 429 -12.53 37.44 14.30
N TRP A 430 -12.51 38.76 14.44
CA TRP A 430 -11.33 39.48 14.89
C TRP A 430 -11.67 40.79 15.64
N SER A 431 -10.67 41.34 16.34
CA SER A 431 -10.63 42.71 16.88
C SER A 431 -9.16 43.15 17.04
N ASP A 432 -8.64 43.19 18.25
CA ASP A 432 -7.21 43.31 18.52
C ASP A 432 -6.45 42.01 18.19
N LEU A 433 -7.14 40.87 18.27
CA LEU A 433 -6.63 39.53 17.98
C LEU A 433 -7.50 38.80 16.94
N VAL A 434 -7.03 37.66 16.44
CA VAL A 434 -7.87 36.73 15.66
C VAL A 434 -8.57 35.78 16.62
N TYR A 435 -9.88 35.97 16.82
CA TYR A 435 -10.66 35.17 17.75
C TYR A 435 -11.01 33.80 17.19
N SER A 436 -11.42 33.74 15.92
CA SER A 436 -11.69 32.46 15.27
C SER A 436 -11.66 32.53 13.76
N ILE A 437 -11.55 31.35 13.15
CA ILE A 437 -11.59 31.16 11.70
C ILE A 437 -12.54 30.01 11.35
N GLN A 438 -13.22 30.11 10.22
CA GLN A 438 -14.07 29.07 9.66
C GLN A 438 -13.87 29.03 8.15
N PHE A 439 -13.79 27.83 7.59
CA PHE A 439 -13.66 27.62 6.15
C PHE A 439 -14.95 27.00 5.62
N THR A 440 -15.32 27.39 4.40
CA THR A 440 -16.32 26.70 3.60
C THR A 440 -15.62 26.06 2.41
N TYR A 441 -15.82 24.76 2.25
CA TYR A 441 -15.32 23.98 1.13
C TYR A 441 -16.47 23.75 0.14
N SER A 442 -16.21 23.96 -1.14
CA SER A 442 -17.15 23.64 -2.22
C SER A 442 -16.68 22.40 -2.98
N ASP A 443 -17.63 21.55 -3.35
CA ASP A 443 -17.45 20.46 -4.33
C ASP A 443 -18.38 20.69 -5.52
N HIS A 444 -17.90 20.42 -6.73
CA HIS A 444 -18.71 20.43 -7.94
C HIS A 444 -18.96 18.99 -8.38
N VAL A 445 -20.05 18.42 -7.88
CA VAL A 445 -20.51 17.08 -8.25
C VAL A 445 -21.76 17.21 -9.11
N ASP A 446 -21.70 16.71 -10.35
CA ASP A 446 -22.83 16.70 -11.31
C ASP A 446 -23.48 18.07 -11.56
N GLY A 447 -22.67 19.14 -11.60
CA GLY A 447 -23.14 20.50 -11.80
C GLY A 447 -23.92 21.10 -10.63
N ARG A 448 -23.95 20.42 -9.47
CA ARG A 448 -24.43 20.99 -8.20
C ARG A 448 -23.24 21.32 -7.32
N GLU A 449 -23.28 22.52 -6.74
CA GLU A 449 -22.29 22.95 -5.75
C GLU A 449 -22.71 22.45 -4.36
N LEU A 450 -21.86 21.65 -3.73
CA LEU A 450 -22.03 21.20 -2.35
C LEU A 450 -21.11 22.00 -1.44
N ASN A 451 -21.70 22.79 -0.53
CA ASN A 451 -20.95 23.63 0.41
C ASN A 451 -20.88 22.95 1.79
N LEU A 452 -19.66 22.74 2.27
CA LEU A 452 -19.34 22.14 3.57
C LEU A 452 -18.59 23.16 4.43
N SER A 453 -19.24 23.70 5.46
CA SER A 453 -18.60 24.59 6.42
C SER A 453 -17.99 23.82 7.59
N THR A 454 -16.80 24.22 8.00
CA THR A 454 -16.13 23.67 9.19
C THR A 454 -16.84 24.08 10.48
N ALA A 455 -16.48 23.45 11.59
CA ALA A 455 -16.67 24.12 12.87
C ALA A 455 -15.83 25.40 12.90
N ARG A 456 -16.30 26.39 13.68
CA ARG A 456 -15.53 27.60 13.93
C ARG A 456 -14.40 27.28 14.91
N HIS A 457 -13.17 27.60 14.54
CA HIS A 457 -11.96 27.32 15.32
C HIS A 457 -11.57 28.53 16.15
N GLY A 458 -11.99 28.56 17.42
CA GLY A 458 -11.72 29.62 18.37
C GLY A 458 -12.96 30.19 19.04
N GLY A 459 -12.84 31.40 19.60
CA GLY A 459 -13.86 32.00 20.44
C GLY A 459 -14.92 32.83 19.71
N PRO A 460 -15.96 33.26 20.44
CA PRO A 460 -16.93 34.22 19.92
C PRO A 460 -16.25 35.58 19.76
N GLY A 461 -16.03 36.02 18.51
CA GLY A 461 -15.60 37.38 18.21
C GLY A 461 -16.78 38.30 17.92
N ASN A 462 -16.59 39.60 18.15
CA ASN A 462 -17.65 40.61 18.01
C ASN A 462 -17.82 41.11 16.57
N GLN A 463 -16.74 41.08 15.79
CA GLN A 463 -16.73 41.45 14.38
C GLN A 463 -16.29 40.24 13.57
N TYR A 464 -16.85 40.11 12.37
CA TYR A 464 -16.37 39.14 11.39
C TYR A 464 -16.50 39.71 10.00
N ASN A 465 -15.67 39.20 9.11
CA ASN A 465 -15.79 39.44 7.69
C ASN A 465 -15.57 38.13 6.92
N GLN A 466 -16.11 38.09 5.72
CA GLN A 466 -16.07 36.94 4.83
C GLN A 466 -15.23 37.29 3.58
N PHE A 467 -14.22 36.48 3.32
CA PHE A 467 -13.43 36.53 2.10
C PHE A 467 -13.85 35.37 1.19
N ALA A 468 -14.81 35.63 0.29
CA ALA A 468 -15.27 34.68 -0.72
C ALA A 468 -14.29 34.64 -1.90
N LEU A 469 -13.99 33.43 -2.40
CA LEU A 469 -13.14 33.18 -3.57
C LEU A 469 -14.00 33.02 -4.83
N GLU A 470 -13.53 33.59 -5.94
CA GLU A 470 -14.17 33.42 -7.25
C GLU A 470 -13.87 32.05 -7.86
N ASP A 471 -14.61 31.68 -8.91
CA ASP A 471 -14.34 30.45 -9.65
C ASP A 471 -12.92 30.43 -10.23
N GLY A 472 -12.20 29.33 -10.02
CA GLY A 472 -10.78 29.16 -10.35
C GLY A 472 -9.79 29.99 -9.50
N GLU A 473 -10.26 30.67 -8.45
CA GLU A 473 -9.42 31.42 -7.52
C GLU A 473 -9.09 30.60 -6.26
N TYR A 474 -7.84 30.62 -5.83
CA TYR A 474 -7.39 29.90 -4.65
C TYR A 474 -6.30 30.65 -3.89
N ILE A 475 -6.18 30.38 -2.59
CA ILE A 475 -5.16 31.00 -1.73
C ILE A 475 -3.78 30.43 -2.07
N VAL A 476 -2.81 31.33 -2.27
CA VAL A 476 -1.40 30.99 -2.54
C VAL A 476 -0.43 31.62 -1.54
N THR A 477 -0.85 32.63 -0.78
CA THR A 477 -0.02 33.19 0.30
C THR A 477 -0.88 33.52 1.49
N ILE A 478 -0.36 33.23 2.68
CA ILE A 478 -0.95 33.65 3.95
C ILE A 478 0.13 34.34 4.75
N SER A 479 -0.15 35.55 5.19
CA SER A 479 0.74 36.32 6.05
C SER A 479 0.01 36.73 7.31
N GLY A 480 0.77 37.01 8.36
CA GLY A 480 0.17 37.34 9.64
C GLY A 480 1.19 37.74 10.68
N ARG A 481 0.71 37.84 11.91
CA ARG A 481 1.53 38.08 13.09
C ARG A 481 1.09 37.16 14.23
N GLN A 482 2.06 36.75 15.03
CA GLN A 482 1.85 35.89 16.19
C GLN A 482 2.49 36.52 17.43
N ALA A 483 1.74 36.54 18.52
CA ALA A 483 2.28 36.76 19.85
C ALA A 483 2.64 35.41 20.47
N VAL A 484 3.15 35.41 21.70
CA VAL A 484 3.61 34.20 22.41
C VAL A 484 2.53 33.10 22.44
N ASN A 485 1.25 33.48 22.56
CA ASN A 485 0.15 32.54 22.83
C ASN A 485 -1.01 32.59 21.82
N CYS A 486 -0.93 33.41 20.77
CA CYS A 486 -2.04 33.58 19.84
C CYS A 486 -1.64 34.16 18.48
N ILE A 487 -2.50 33.92 17.49
CA ILE A 487 -2.47 34.61 16.21
C ILE A 487 -3.16 35.97 16.38
N THR A 488 -2.41 37.04 16.14
CA THR A 488 -2.88 38.42 16.33
C THR A 488 -3.33 39.06 15.02
N GLN A 489 -2.86 38.52 13.88
CA GLN A 489 -3.19 39.05 12.56
C GLN A 489 -3.11 37.99 11.46
N LEU A 490 -4.02 38.06 10.49
CA LEU A 490 -4.02 37.25 9.26
C LEU A 490 -4.38 38.08 8.02
N CYS A 491 -3.81 37.70 6.88
CA CYS A 491 -4.11 38.24 5.56
C CYS A 491 -3.87 37.16 4.49
N PHE A 492 -4.79 37.03 3.55
CA PHE A 492 -4.78 36.00 2.51
C PHE A 492 -4.57 36.65 1.13
N VAL A 493 -3.74 36.04 0.30
CA VAL A 493 -3.51 36.45 -1.09
C VAL A 493 -3.81 35.27 -2.02
N THR A 494 -4.54 35.56 -3.10
CA THR A 494 -4.97 34.56 -4.08
C THR A 494 -4.00 34.44 -5.25
N ASN A 495 -4.12 33.37 -6.03
CA ASN A 495 -3.41 33.17 -7.29
C ASN A 495 -3.66 34.30 -8.32
N ARG A 496 -4.75 35.06 -8.17
CA ARG A 496 -5.08 36.23 -9.00
C ARG A 496 -4.52 37.54 -8.47
N GLY A 497 -3.74 37.50 -7.38
CA GLY A 497 -3.18 38.69 -6.73
C GLY A 497 -4.19 39.48 -5.90
N ARG A 498 -5.42 38.99 -5.75
CA ARG A 498 -6.41 39.60 -4.86
C ARG A 498 -6.01 39.35 -3.41
N THR A 499 -6.13 40.38 -2.59
CA THR A 499 -5.74 40.34 -1.18
C THR A 499 -6.97 40.57 -0.32
N SER A 500 -7.15 39.77 0.72
CA SER A 500 -8.17 40.02 1.74
C SER A 500 -7.87 41.32 2.49
N GLU A 501 -8.81 41.80 3.30
CA GLU A 501 -8.42 42.75 4.33
C GLU A 501 -7.45 42.10 5.34
N VAL A 502 -6.83 42.94 6.16
CA VAL A 502 -5.98 42.49 7.25
C VAL A 502 -6.86 42.32 8.49
N PHE A 503 -6.98 41.08 8.96
CA PHE A 503 -7.79 40.75 10.13
C PHE A 503 -6.92 40.79 11.38
N GLY A 504 -7.31 41.55 12.42
CA GLY A 504 -6.60 41.63 13.71
C GLY A 504 -5.64 42.83 13.86
N GLY A 505 -5.20 43.10 15.10
CA GLY A 505 -4.48 44.32 15.49
C GLY A 505 -2.99 44.35 15.18
N GLY A 506 -2.37 43.19 14.91
CA GLY A 506 -0.99 43.14 14.39
C GLY A 506 0.14 43.26 15.42
N GLU A 507 -0.09 42.88 16.68
CA GLU A 507 1.01 42.73 17.65
C GLU A 507 1.86 41.48 17.39
N GLY A 508 3.13 41.48 17.79
CA GLY A 508 3.98 40.29 17.74
C GLY A 508 4.82 40.10 16.46
N GLN A 509 5.37 38.89 16.29
CA GLN A 509 6.30 38.54 15.22
C GLN A 509 5.55 38.25 13.91
N SER A 510 6.00 38.86 12.81
CA SER A 510 5.43 38.58 11.49
C SER A 510 5.84 37.21 10.95
N PHE A 511 4.91 36.56 10.25
CA PHE A 511 5.17 35.36 9.47
C PHE A 511 4.53 35.46 8.08
N SER A 512 5.03 34.64 7.17
CA SER A 512 4.46 34.46 5.83
C SER A 512 4.68 33.04 5.36
N SER A 513 3.66 32.44 4.77
CA SER A 513 3.70 31.13 4.13
C SER A 513 3.27 31.28 2.67
N LEU A 514 4.23 31.07 1.77
CA LEU A 514 4.01 31.04 0.33
C LEU A 514 3.81 29.58 -0.11
N ALA A 515 2.78 29.34 -0.93
CA ALA A 515 2.54 28.04 -1.53
C ALA A 515 3.76 27.60 -2.38
N PRO A 516 4.17 26.32 -2.30
CA PRO A 516 5.13 25.75 -3.25
C PRO A 516 4.65 25.91 -4.69
N ARG A 517 5.59 25.82 -5.63
CA ARG A 517 5.30 25.72 -7.06
C ARG A 517 5.59 24.32 -7.56
N ASP A 518 4.78 23.86 -8.51
CA ASP A 518 5.04 22.62 -9.24
C ASP A 518 6.17 22.81 -10.28
N ARG A 519 6.39 21.79 -11.11
CA ARG A 519 7.42 21.81 -12.15
C ARG A 519 7.11 22.79 -13.28
N ASP A 520 5.84 23.10 -13.48
CA ASP A 520 5.35 24.01 -14.51
C ASP A 520 5.29 25.46 -13.99
N GLY A 521 5.65 25.66 -12.71
CA GLY A 521 5.65 26.94 -12.04
C GLY A 521 4.28 27.36 -11.51
N ASN A 522 3.26 26.51 -11.55
CA ASN A 522 1.96 26.81 -10.96
C ASN A 522 2.02 26.71 -9.44
N TYR A 523 1.32 27.60 -8.75
CA TYR A 523 1.21 27.52 -7.29
C TYR A 523 0.32 26.36 -6.86
N PHE A 524 0.72 25.73 -5.76
CA PHE A 524 -0.16 24.84 -5.01
C PHE A 524 -1.29 25.69 -4.41
N ARG A 525 -2.45 25.07 -4.20
CA ARG A 525 -3.56 25.70 -3.50
C ARG A 525 -3.56 25.35 -2.02
N LEU A 526 -4.04 26.25 -1.18
CA LEU A 526 -4.40 25.91 0.20
C LEU A 526 -5.54 24.89 0.17
N GLN A 527 -5.28 23.67 0.63
CA GLN A 527 -6.26 22.59 0.61
C GLN A 527 -7.06 22.51 1.90
N TYR A 528 -6.39 22.69 3.05
CA TYR A 528 -7.02 22.74 4.37
C TYR A 528 -6.07 23.36 5.39
N VAL A 529 -6.59 23.58 6.60
CA VAL A 529 -5.80 24.01 7.75
C VAL A 529 -5.92 23.04 8.92
N CYS A 530 -4.92 23.05 9.78
CA CYS A 530 -5.01 22.48 11.10
C CYS A 530 -4.31 23.40 12.09
N GLY A 531 -4.62 23.27 13.37
CA GLY A 531 -4.13 24.24 14.34
C GLY A 531 -4.59 23.96 15.75
N LYS A 532 -4.50 24.99 16.58
CA LYS A 532 -5.01 25.01 17.95
C LYS A 532 -5.86 26.26 18.15
N SER A 533 -6.87 26.12 18.98
CA SER A 533 -7.64 27.25 19.46
C SER A 533 -8.04 27.02 20.90
N ASN A 534 -8.00 28.06 21.73
CA ASN A 534 -8.68 28.03 23.02
C ASN A 534 -10.08 28.64 22.84
N GLY A 535 -10.99 28.44 23.79
CA GLY A 535 -12.38 28.91 23.67
C GLY A 535 -12.55 30.42 23.49
N THR A 536 -11.45 31.19 23.48
CA THR A 536 -11.43 32.63 23.27
C THR A 536 -10.75 33.03 21.95
N SER A 537 -9.71 32.33 21.49
CA SER A 537 -8.86 32.79 20.37
C SER A 537 -8.25 31.67 19.54
N LEU A 538 -7.81 32.00 18.32
CA LEU A 538 -6.97 31.13 17.51
C LEU A 538 -5.53 31.17 18.06
N THR A 539 -5.10 30.07 18.68
CA THR A 539 -3.80 30.04 19.37
C THR A 539 -2.66 29.68 18.43
N GLY A 540 -2.91 28.85 17.41
CA GLY A 540 -1.94 28.59 16.35
C GLY A 540 -2.53 27.87 15.13
N ILE A 541 -1.81 27.88 14.03
CA ILE A 541 -2.28 27.43 12.71
C ILE A 541 -1.12 26.92 11.85
N MET A 542 -1.41 25.91 11.03
CA MET A 542 -0.56 25.36 10.00
C MET A 542 -1.38 25.18 8.73
N PHE A 543 -0.74 25.47 7.59
CA PHE A 543 -1.35 25.49 6.27
C PHE A 543 -0.89 24.28 5.48
N ILE A 544 -1.82 23.61 4.80
CA ILE A 544 -1.51 22.45 3.98
C ILE A 544 -1.80 22.78 2.52
N TRP A 545 -0.76 22.63 1.71
CA TRP A 545 -0.75 22.95 0.29
C TRP A 545 -0.81 21.68 -0.53
N THR A 546 -1.68 21.63 -1.54
CA THR A 546 -1.81 20.48 -2.46
C THR A 546 -1.62 20.98 -3.90
N PRO A 547 -0.96 20.20 -4.78
CA PRO A 547 -0.87 20.54 -6.19
C PRO A 547 -2.25 20.77 -6.81
N CYS A 548 -2.38 21.81 -7.62
CA CYS A 548 -3.53 21.94 -8.49
C CYS A 548 -3.39 20.92 -9.61
N TRP A 549 -4.20 19.87 -9.59
CA TRP A 549 -4.24 18.92 -10.69
C TRP A 549 -4.82 19.61 -11.93
N SER A 550 -3.94 20.00 -12.85
CA SER A 550 -4.33 20.47 -14.18
C SER A 550 -4.72 19.26 -15.03
N GLY A 551 -5.95 18.78 -14.89
CA GLY A 551 -6.52 17.74 -15.75
C GLY A 551 -7.86 17.23 -15.20
N LEU A 552 -8.96 17.21 -15.94
CA LEU A 552 -9.16 17.22 -17.39
C LEU A 552 -10.29 18.20 -17.77
N ASP A 553 -10.00 19.15 -18.66
CA ASP A 553 -11.02 19.59 -19.62
C ASP A 553 -11.13 18.56 -20.76
#